data_AF-A0A8D8HWC9-F1
#
_entry.id   AF-A0A8D8HWC9-F1
#
_cell.length_a   1.000
_cell.length_b   1.000
_cell.length_c   1.000
_cell.angle_alpha   90.00
_cell.angle_beta   90.00
_cell.angle_gamma   90.00
#
_symmetry.space_group_name_H-M   'P 1'
#
loop_
_entity.id
_entity.type
_entity.pdbx_description
1 polymer ?
#
loop_
_entity_poly.entity_id
_entity_poly.type
_entity_poly.pdbx_seq_one_letter_code
_entity_poly.pdbx_strand_id
1 'polypeptide(L)'
;PSSSSSGSLYQDTVLDPSFYSAHLPRPDSNDSSWENFIEISSETSKLQELVDNIDSKTTEPNQCLVCKKVLSCRSALQMHYRVHTGERPFRCKICGRSFTTKGNLKTHM
;
A
#
# COMPACT_ATOMS: atom_id res chain seq x y z
N PRO A 1 2.08 -43.94 38.36
CA PRO A 1 3.15 -42.91 38.40
C PRO A 1 3.23 -42.23 37.04
N SER A 2 2.90 -40.92 37.03
CA SER A 2 3.29 -39.90 36.06
C SER A 2 2.79 -39.97 34.61
N SER A 3 1.89 -39.01 34.28
CA SER A 3 2.03 -37.93 33.27
C SER A 3 2.87 -38.17 32.02
N SER A 4 2.60 -37.60 30.83
CA SER A 4 1.57 -36.70 30.32
C SER A 4 1.82 -36.50 28.81
N SER A 5 0.74 -36.16 28.11
CA SER A 5 0.64 -35.21 26.99
C SER A 5 1.07 -35.52 25.55
N SER A 6 0.19 -34.99 24.69
CA SER A 6 0.34 -34.53 23.30
C SER A 6 0.43 -35.63 22.25
N GLY A 7 -0.45 -35.75 21.27
CA GLY A 7 -1.44 -34.83 20.72
C GLY A 7 -1.37 -34.97 19.20
N SER A 8 -2.47 -35.35 18.54
CA SER A 8 -2.76 -34.96 17.16
C SER A 8 -4.18 -35.43 16.82
N LEU A 9 -5.15 -34.53 16.94
CA LEU A 9 -6.42 -34.66 16.24
C LEU A 9 -6.12 -34.35 14.78
N TYR A 10 -5.95 -35.39 13.96
CA TYR A 10 -6.08 -35.28 12.52
C TYR A 10 -7.57 -35.07 12.23
N GLN A 11 -8.02 -33.82 12.34
CA GLN A 11 -9.29 -33.43 11.76
C GLN A 11 -9.01 -33.24 10.27
N ASP A 12 -9.32 -34.29 9.51
CA ASP A 12 -9.61 -34.20 8.08
C ASP A 12 -10.88 -33.34 7.93
N THR A 13 -10.73 -32.04 8.11
CA THR A 13 -11.67 -31.09 7.55
C THR A 13 -11.21 -30.87 6.12
N VAL A 14 -11.81 -31.66 5.24
CA VAL A 14 -12.10 -31.30 3.86
C VAL A 14 -12.36 -29.79 3.84
N LEU A 15 -11.35 -29.01 3.46
CA LEU A 15 -11.53 -27.59 3.20
C LEU A 15 -12.27 -27.53 1.88
N ASP A 16 -13.59 -27.57 2.02
CA ASP A 16 -14.57 -27.48 0.96
C ASP A 16 -14.19 -26.29 0.04
N PRO A 17 -13.97 -26.52 -1.27
CA PRO A 17 -13.58 -25.46 -2.20
C PRO A 17 -14.67 -24.39 -2.42
N SER A 18 -15.80 -24.45 -1.71
CA SER A 18 -16.83 -23.41 -1.74
C SER A 18 -16.45 -22.13 -1.01
N PHE A 19 -15.35 -22.06 -0.25
CA PHE A 19 -14.94 -20.82 0.43
C PHE A 19 -14.22 -19.80 -0.48
N TYR A 20 -13.84 -20.19 -1.70
CA TYR A 20 -13.39 -19.22 -2.72
C TYR A 20 -14.51 -18.77 -3.66
N SER A 21 -15.77 -18.95 -3.26
CA SER A 21 -16.85 -18.10 -3.78
C SER A 21 -16.71 -16.74 -3.15
N ALA A 22 -15.95 -15.88 -3.82
CA ALA A 22 -16.00 -14.45 -3.69
C ALA A 22 -17.45 -13.96 -3.93
N HIS A 23 -18.31 -14.12 -2.93
CA HIS A 23 -19.47 -13.26 -2.75
C HIS A 23 -18.92 -11.90 -2.33
N LEU A 24 -18.29 -11.21 -3.28
CA LEU A 24 -18.23 -9.75 -3.24
C LEU A 24 -19.68 -9.31 -3.03
N PRO A 25 -20.00 -8.59 -1.94
CA PRO A 25 -21.36 -8.13 -1.72
C PRO A 25 -21.77 -7.33 -2.95
N ARG A 26 -22.81 -7.81 -3.65
CA ARG A 26 -23.44 -7.04 -4.73
C ARG A 26 -23.91 -5.75 -4.05
N PRO A 27 -23.42 -4.56 -4.44
CA PRO A 27 -23.81 -3.34 -3.79
C PRO A 27 -25.32 -3.18 -4.00
N ASP A 28 -26.09 -3.38 -2.94
CA ASP A 28 -27.50 -3.03 -2.94
C ASP A 28 -27.59 -1.52 -3.18
N SER A 29 -28.45 -1.12 -4.10
CA SER A 29 -28.24 -0.03 -5.06
C SER A 29 -28.30 1.40 -4.49
N ASN A 30 -28.06 1.60 -3.19
CA ASN A 30 -28.21 2.93 -2.58
C ASN A 30 -27.24 3.28 -1.43
N ASP A 31 -26.24 2.46 -1.13
CA ASP A 31 -25.23 2.82 -0.11
C ASP A 31 -23.93 3.30 -0.76
N SER A 32 -23.39 4.43 -0.30
CA SER A 32 -22.16 5.06 -0.79
C SER A 32 -20.88 4.28 -0.39
N SER A 33 -20.95 2.94 -0.46
CA SER A 33 -19.96 1.96 0.03
C SER A 33 -18.82 1.64 -0.95
N TRP A 34 -18.71 2.34 -2.08
CA TRP A 34 -17.61 2.13 -3.03
C TRP A 34 -16.23 2.36 -2.39
N GLU A 35 -16.19 3.20 -1.34
CA GLU A 35 -15.06 3.47 -0.45
C GLU A 35 -14.41 2.17 0.07
N ASN A 36 -15.21 1.15 0.37
CA ASN A 36 -14.76 -0.13 0.95
C ASN A 36 -13.94 -0.98 -0.05
N PHE A 37 -14.08 -0.70 -1.35
CA PHE A 37 -13.34 -1.37 -2.42
C PHE A 37 -12.05 -0.64 -2.79
N ILE A 38 -11.74 0.46 -2.11
CA ILE A 38 -10.49 1.21 -2.26
C ILE A 38 -9.50 0.73 -1.20
N GLU A 39 -8.31 0.34 -1.64
CA GLU A 39 -7.16 0.14 -0.78
C GLU A 39 -6.37 1.45 -0.74
N ILE A 40 -6.36 2.09 0.43
CA ILE A 40 -5.52 3.27 0.69
C ILE A 40 -4.15 2.77 1.12
N SER A 41 -3.17 2.85 0.23
CA SER A 41 -1.78 2.65 0.62
C SER A 41 -1.35 3.83 1.50
N SER A 42 -1.08 3.56 2.77
CA SER A 42 -0.59 4.53 3.76
C SER A 42 0.86 4.97 3.52
N GLU A 43 1.42 4.65 2.35
CA GLU A 43 2.82 4.91 2.00
C GLU A 43 3.13 6.38 1.70
N THR A 44 2.18 7.29 1.92
CA THR A 44 2.34 8.75 1.78
C THR A 44 3.47 9.34 2.64
N SER A 45 3.97 8.59 3.62
CA SER A 45 5.12 8.98 4.46
C SER A 45 6.49 8.69 3.86
N LYS A 46 6.59 7.93 2.76
CA LYS A 46 7.90 7.54 2.20
C LYS A 46 8.72 8.74 1.73
N LEU A 47 8.07 9.77 1.20
CA LEU A 47 8.72 11.01 0.80
C LEU A 47 9.36 11.78 1.96
N GLN A 48 8.63 11.88 3.07
CA GLN A 48 9.09 12.64 4.23
C GLN A 48 10.25 11.91 4.92
N GLU A 49 10.12 10.60 5.09
CA GLU A 49 11.15 9.77 5.72
C GLU A 49 12.45 9.74 4.89
N LEU A 50 12.36 9.68 3.55
CA LEU A 50 13.53 9.73 2.67
C LEU A 50 14.33 11.02 2.82
N VAL A 51 13.65 12.17 2.97
CA VAL A 51 14.32 13.47 3.10
C VAL A 51 14.97 13.64 4.47
N ASP A 52 14.29 13.21 5.53
CA ASP A 52 14.83 13.26 6.89
C ASP A 52 16.07 12.36 7.05
N ASN A 53 16.12 11.20 6.38
CA ASN A 53 17.30 10.32 6.38
C ASN A 53 18.53 10.92 5.67
N ILE A 54 18.34 11.78 4.66
CA ILE A 54 19.44 12.39 3.91
C ILE A 54 20.28 13.34 4.80
N ASP A 55 19.67 13.96 5.80
CA ASP A 55 20.37 14.91 6.68
C ASP A 55 21.42 14.25 7.58
N SER A 56 21.27 12.95 7.89
CA SER A 56 22.06 12.28 8.93
C SER A 56 23.19 11.37 8.43
N LYS A 57 23.22 11.00 7.13
CA LYS A 57 24.19 9.99 6.61
C LYS A 57 24.94 10.33 5.33
N THR A 58 24.63 11.42 4.61
CA THR A 58 25.24 11.66 3.29
C THR A 58 26.46 12.57 3.34
N THR A 59 27.55 12.15 2.70
CA THR A 59 28.78 12.94 2.49
C THR A 59 28.55 14.12 1.54
N GLU A 60 27.50 14.08 0.71
CA GLU A 60 27.16 15.13 -0.26
C GLU A 60 25.75 15.69 0.02
N PRO A 61 25.62 16.93 0.50
CA PRO A 61 24.32 17.54 0.75
C PRO A 61 23.58 17.78 -0.57
N ASN A 62 22.25 17.60 -0.56
CA ASN A 62 21.35 17.90 -1.69
C ASN A 62 21.44 16.95 -2.90
N GLN A 63 21.96 15.72 -2.75
CA GLN A 63 21.92 14.70 -3.80
C GLN A 63 20.71 13.77 -3.66
N CYS A 64 19.98 13.55 -4.76
CA CYS A 64 18.87 12.61 -4.82
C CYS A 64 19.38 11.17 -4.79
N LEU A 65 18.90 10.35 -3.85
CA LEU A 65 19.32 8.94 -3.76
C LEU A 65 18.70 8.05 -4.85
N VAL A 66 17.62 8.50 -5.49
CA VAL A 66 16.91 7.74 -6.55
C VAL A 66 17.64 7.85 -7.88
N CYS A 67 17.85 9.07 -8.38
CA CYS A 67 18.49 9.31 -9.67
C CYS A 67 19.91 9.90 -9.57
N LYS A 68 20.46 10.03 -8.35
CA LYS A 68 21.80 10.59 -8.06
C LYS A 68 22.01 12.03 -8.57
N LYS A 69 20.93 12.76 -8.85
CA LYS A 69 20.99 14.16 -9.27
C LYS A 69 21.38 15.05 -8.10
N VAL A 70 22.36 15.92 -8.31
CA VAL A 70 22.77 16.95 -7.34
C VAL A 70 21.93 18.20 -7.55
N LEU A 71 21.33 18.72 -6.49
CA LEU A 71 20.50 19.90 -6.50
C LEU A 71 21.23 21.06 -5.83
N SER A 72 20.87 22.29 -6.21
CA SER A 72 21.48 23.51 -5.66
C SER A 72 21.19 23.73 -4.18
N CYS A 73 20.03 23.27 -3.68
CA CYS A 73 19.58 23.45 -2.29
C CYS A 73 18.69 22.28 -1.81
N ARG A 74 18.52 22.14 -0.49
CA ARG A 74 17.68 21.10 0.15
C ARG A 74 16.21 21.20 -0.25
N SER A 75 15.69 22.41 -0.39
CA SER A 75 14.33 22.69 -0.88
C SER A 75 14.11 22.19 -2.30
N ALA A 76 15.08 22.40 -3.20
CA ALA A 76 15.04 21.90 -4.56
C ALA A 76 15.09 20.37 -4.59
N LEU A 77 15.88 19.75 -3.71
CA LEU A 77 15.90 18.30 -3.53
C LEU A 77 14.54 17.76 -3.07
N GLN A 78 13.91 18.37 -2.07
CA GLN A 78 12.58 17.98 -1.62
C GLN A 78 11.54 18.01 -2.73
N MET A 79 11.50 19.11 -3.51
CA MET A 79 10.58 19.22 -4.65
C MET A 79 10.91 18.18 -5.72
N HIS A 80 12.19 17.92 -5.97
CA HIS A 80 12.62 16.91 -6.92
C HIS A 80 12.15 15.50 -6.52
N TYR A 81 12.20 15.12 -5.24
CA TYR A 81 11.75 13.79 -4.80
C TYR A 81 10.29 13.49 -5.16
N ARG A 82 9.42 14.52 -5.24
CA ARG A 82 8.02 14.38 -5.63
C ARG A 82 7.82 13.79 -7.01
N VAL A 83 8.80 13.93 -7.92
CA VAL A 83 8.70 13.37 -9.27
C VAL A 83 8.92 11.86 -9.30
N HIS A 84 9.64 11.32 -8.32
CA HIS A 84 10.01 9.91 -8.29
C HIS A 84 8.95 9.02 -7.69
N THR A 85 8.19 9.52 -6.71
CA THR A 85 7.38 8.61 -5.92
C THR A 85 6.16 8.11 -6.64
N GLY A 86 5.68 8.85 -7.65
CA GLY A 86 4.60 8.38 -8.53
C GLY A 86 3.43 7.79 -7.75
N GLU A 87 3.20 8.28 -6.54
CA GLU A 87 2.42 7.60 -5.53
C GLU A 87 0.95 7.59 -5.96
N ARG A 88 0.38 6.39 -5.90
CA ARG A 88 -1.01 6.16 -6.25
C ARG A 88 -1.65 5.50 -5.06
N PRO A 89 -1.98 6.29 -4.01
CA PRO A 89 -2.46 5.74 -2.75
C PRO A 89 -3.81 5.06 -2.91
N PHE A 90 -4.57 5.37 -3.96
CA PHE A 90 -5.87 4.77 -4.22
C PHE A 90 -5.74 3.57 -5.16
N ARG A 91 -5.77 2.35 -4.60
CA ARG A 91 -5.73 1.11 -5.38
C ARG A 91 -7.09 0.43 -5.39
N CYS A 92 -7.53 -0.01 -6.56
CA CYS A 92 -8.76 -0.77 -6.73
C CYS A 92 -8.56 -2.21 -6.24
N LYS A 93 -9.33 -2.66 -5.26
CA LYS A 93 -9.25 -4.05 -4.76
C LYS A 93 -9.82 -5.09 -5.74
N ILE A 94 -10.60 -4.66 -6.73
CA ILE A 94 -11.23 -5.54 -7.73
C ILE A 94 -10.24 -5.89 -8.85
N CYS A 95 -9.65 -4.87 -9.50
CA CYS A 95 -8.74 -5.08 -10.63
C CYS A 95 -7.26 -4.83 -10.29
N GLY A 96 -6.94 -4.30 -9.10
CA GLY A 96 -5.59 -3.97 -8.68
C GLY A 96 -5.02 -2.68 -9.27
N ARG A 97 -5.78 -1.90 -10.04
CA ARG A 97 -5.29 -0.64 -10.63
C ARG A 97 -5.13 0.46 -9.59
N SER A 98 -3.99 1.13 -9.62
CA SER A 98 -3.70 2.28 -8.76
C SER A 98 -4.03 3.59 -9.48
N PHE A 99 -4.52 4.59 -8.75
CA PHE A 99 -4.89 5.92 -9.23
C PHE A 99 -4.31 7.00 -8.32
N THR A 100 -4.01 8.16 -8.90
CA THR A 100 -3.48 9.32 -8.17
C THR A 100 -4.55 10.03 -7.35
N THR A 101 -5.82 9.93 -7.75
CA THR A 101 -6.94 10.59 -7.07
C THR A 101 -8.12 9.65 -6.93
N LYS A 102 -8.90 9.90 -5.87
CA LYS A 102 -10.11 9.17 -5.54
C LYS A 102 -11.20 9.29 -6.60
N GLY A 103 -11.37 10.46 -7.21
CA GLY A 103 -12.36 10.69 -8.28
C GLY A 103 -12.07 9.89 -9.55
N ASN A 104 -10.80 9.75 -9.92
CA ASN A 104 -10.39 8.94 -11.06
C ASN A 104 -10.66 7.46 -10.80
N LEU A 105 -10.39 6.98 -9.59
CA LEU A 105 -10.72 5.62 -9.19
C LEU A 105 -12.24 5.40 -9.14
N LYS A 106 -13.02 6.36 -8.61
CA LYS A 106 -14.48 6.28 -8.57
C LYS A 106 -15.09 6.12 -9.97
N THR A 107 -14.57 6.88 -10.94
CA THR A 107 -15.03 6.81 -12.34
C THR A 107 -14.63 5.48 -13.01
N HIS A 108 -13.60 4.82 -12.47
CA HIS A 108 -13.13 3.53 -12.95
C HIS A 108 -13.93 2.33 -12.38
N MET A 109 -14.40 2.44 -11.12
CA MET A 109 -15.17 1.41 -10.40
C MET A 109 -16.55 1.23 -11.03
#